data_AF-A0A925NX88-F1
#
_entry.id   AF-A0A925NX88-F1
#
_cell.length_a   1.000
_cell.length_b   1.000
_cell.length_c   1.000
_cell.angle_alpha   90.00
_cell.angle_beta   90.00
_cell.angle_gamma   90.00
#
_symmetry.space_group_name_H-M   'P 1'
#
loop_
_entity.id
_entity.type
_entity.pdbx_description
1 polymer ?
#
loop_
_entity_poly.entity_id
_entity_poly.type
_entity_poly.pdbx_seq_one_letter_code
_entity_poly.pdbx_strand_id
1 'polypeptide(L)'
;MKKAVKIMAIIVSVIIAFVLIAYGVVQQERFGSTAKGERLKRVQQSVNFREGKFQNQSFTPDLAEDVSMFSILKDAMFNRSKRNRPSAALPFVKTNLLTIAPEEDVLVWFGHSSYFLQLDGKRILVDPVFSGHASPFSFMVKSFKGTDVYT
;
A
#
# COMPACT_ATOMS: atom_id res chain seq x y z
N MET A 1 -3.81 -45.43 14.18
CA MET A 1 -3.75 -44.36 15.21
C MET A 1 -2.44 -43.57 15.19
N LYS A 2 -1.25 -44.19 15.39
CA LYS A 2 0.05 -43.48 15.41
C LYS A 2 0.35 -42.62 14.16
N LYS A 3 -0.02 -43.09 12.96
CA LYS A 3 0.16 -42.35 11.70
C LYS A 3 -0.70 -41.07 11.63
N ALA A 4 -1.96 -41.16 12.04
CA ALA A 4 -2.88 -40.02 12.09
C ALA A 4 -2.42 -38.96 13.11
N VAL A 5 -1.95 -39.40 14.29
CA VAL A 5 -1.37 -38.51 15.31
C VAL A 5 -0.11 -37.80 14.80
N LYS A 6 0.78 -38.51 14.09
CA LYS A 6 1.96 -37.90 13.45
C LYS A 6 1.58 -36.87 12.38
N ILE A 7 0.61 -37.18 11.52
CA ILE A 7 0.13 -36.24 10.49
C ILE A 7 -0.49 -35.01 11.15
N MET A 8 -1.31 -35.19 12.18
CA MET A 8 -1.91 -34.08 12.94
C MET A 8 -0.83 -33.19 13.57
N ALA A 9 0.19 -33.79 14.19
CA ALA A 9 1.30 -33.06 14.80
C ALA A 9 2.11 -32.24 13.77
N ILE A 10 2.30 -32.77 12.56
CA ILE A 10 2.97 -32.04 11.47
C ILE A 10 2.11 -30.86 11.02
N ILE A 11 0.81 -31.07 10.80
CA ILE A 11 -0.11 -29.99 10.38
C ILE A 11 -0.13 -28.87 11.42
N VAL A 12 -0.27 -29.21 12.70
CA VAL A 12 -0.27 -28.23 13.79
C VAL A 12 1.07 -27.49 13.84
N SER A 13 2.20 -28.18 13.72
CA SER A 13 3.52 -27.56 13.69
C SER A 13 3.68 -26.57 12.54
N VAL A 14 3.18 -26.91 11.35
CA VAL A 14 3.20 -26.03 10.17
C VAL A 14 2.32 -24.79 10.39
N ILE A 15 1.14 -24.96 10.96
CA ILE A 15 0.24 -23.83 11.29
C ILE A 15 0.90 -22.90 12.30
N ILE A 16 1.50 -23.44 13.37
CA ILE A 16 2.21 -22.64 14.38
C ILE A 16 3.36 -21.88 13.74
N ALA A 17 4.19 -22.55 12.92
CA ALA A 17 5.29 -21.91 12.23
C ALA A 17 4.79 -20.77 11.31
N PHE A 18 3.71 -20.99 10.56
CA PHE A 18 3.10 -19.98 9.71
C PHE A 18 2.61 -18.76 10.52
N VAL A 19 1.93 -18.97 11.65
CA VAL A 19 1.46 -17.89 12.53
C VAL A 19 2.63 -17.10 13.10
N LEU A 20 3.69 -17.76 13.56
CA LEU A 20 4.87 -17.08 14.09
C LEU A 20 5.59 -16.26 13.01
N ILE A 21 5.71 -16.78 11.79
CA ILE A 21 6.28 -16.05 10.65
C ILE A 21 5.40 -14.84 10.31
N ALA A 22 4.09 -15.02 10.19
CA ALA A 22 3.15 -13.94 9.89
C ALA A 22 3.22 -12.84 10.97
N TYR A 23 3.27 -13.22 12.24
CA TYR A 23 3.44 -12.29 13.36
C TYR A 23 4.75 -11.51 13.26
N GLY A 24 5.88 -12.19 13.01
CA GLY A 24 7.16 -11.52 12.85
C GLY A 24 7.20 -10.55 11.66
N VAL A 25 6.53 -10.89 10.56
CA VAL A 25 6.39 -10.03 9.38
C VAL A 25 5.63 -8.75 9.68
N VAL A 26 4.47 -8.84 10.34
CA VAL A 26 3.63 -7.65 10.61
C VAL A 26 4.22 -6.71 11.67
N GLN A 27 5.26 -7.14 12.39
CA GLN A 27 5.99 -6.30 13.35
C GLN A 27 7.10 -5.47 12.70
N GLN A 28 7.37 -5.65 11.40
CA GLN A 28 8.35 -4.83 10.68
C GLN A 28 7.84 -3.38 10.53
N GLU A 29 8.77 -2.41 10.55
CA GLU A 29 8.45 -0.98 10.43
C GLU A 29 7.57 -0.64 9.21
N ARG A 30 7.72 -1.38 8.11
CA ARG A 30 6.97 -1.21 6.86
C ARG A 30 5.45 -1.41 7.02
N PHE A 31 5.01 -2.16 8.04
CA PHE A 31 3.59 -2.36 8.34
C PHE A 31 3.04 -1.29 9.30
N GLY A 32 3.91 -0.44 9.86
CA GLY A 32 3.53 0.58 10.82
C GLY A 32 3.09 0.02 12.17
N SER A 33 2.46 0.85 12.99
CA SER A 33 1.92 0.43 14.29
C SER A 33 0.69 1.24 14.67
N THR A 34 -0.13 0.68 15.56
CA THR A 34 -1.27 1.39 16.15
C THR A 34 -0.78 2.54 17.02
N ALA A 35 -1.52 3.65 17.05
CA ALA A 35 -1.23 4.77 17.94
C ALA A 35 -1.19 4.34 19.42
N LYS A 36 -0.20 4.84 20.18
CA LYS A 36 -0.03 4.59 21.62
C LYS A 36 0.29 5.88 22.37
N GLY A 37 0.15 5.87 23.70
CA GLY A 37 0.51 6.99 24.57
C GLY A 37 -0.11 8.33 24.17
N GLU A 38 0.69 9.39 24.14
CA GLU A 38 0.23 10.74 23.79
C GLU A 38 -0.36 10.84 22.38
N ARG A 39 0.12 10.03 21.42
CA ARG A 39 -0.46 10.01 20.08
C ARG A 39 -1.90 9.48 20.11
N LEU A 40 -2.15 8.43 20.88
CA LEU A 40 -3.49 7.85 21.05
C LEU A 40 -4.42 8.84 21.73
N LYS A 41 -3.98 9.50 22.81
CA LYS A 41 -4.76 10.56 23.48
C LYS A 41 -5.17 11.66 22.49
N ARG A 42 -4.25 12.11 21.62
CA ARG A 42 -4.58 13.09 20.57
C ARG A 42 -5.59 12.56 19.54
N VAL A 43 -5.50 11.28 19.14
CA VAL A 43 -6.50 10.67 18.23
C VAL A 43 -7.88 10.68 18.88
N GLN A 44 -7.96 10.29 20.15
CA GLN A 44 -9.22 10.19 20.91
C GLN A 44 -9.88 11.56 21.16
N GLN A 45 -9.10 12.64 21.18
CA GLN A 45 -9.60 14.01 21.30
C GLN A 45 -10.24 14.55 20.01
N SER A 46 -10.10 13.85 18.87
CA SER A 46 -10.73 14.26 17.63
C SER A 46 -12.26 14.16 17.73
N VAL A 47 -12.97 15.19 17.27
CA VAL A 47 -14.44 15.18 17.13
C VAL A 47 -14.95 14.05 16.21
N ASN A 48 -14.07 13.57 15.32
CA ASN A 48 -14.36 12.46 14.42
C ASN A 48 -14.02 11.08 15.02
N PHE A 49 -13.45 11.01 16.22
CA PHE A 49 -13.20 9.74 16.90
C PHE A 49 -14.38 9.41 17.82
N ARG A 50 -15.23 8.47 17.39
CA ARG A 50 -16.48 8.08 18.06
C ARG A 50 -16.63 6.56 17.99
N GLU A 51 -17.17 5.95 19.05
CA GLU A 51 -17.39 4.50 19.10
C GLU A 51 -16.11 3.66 18.88
N GLY A 52 -14.97 4.16 19.37
CA GLY A 52 -13.69 3.44 19.32
C GLY A 52 -12.98 3.47 17.96
N LYS A 53 -13.50 4.19 16.96
CA LYS A 53 -12.87 4.35 15.64
C LYS A 53 -13.00 5.77 15.11
N PHE A 54 -12.19 6.09 14.10
CA PHE A 54 -12.38 7.31 13.34
C PHE A 54 -13.59 7.15 12.40
N GLN A 55 -14.45 8.16 12.37
CA GLN A 55 -15.61 8.23 11.48
C GLN A 55 -15.39 9.37 10.48
N ASN A 56 -15.49 9.06 9.19
CA ASN A 56 -15.40 10.06 8.12
C ASN A 56 -16.57 11.06 8.22
N GLN A 57 -16.33 12.30 7.80
CA GLN A 57 -17.36 13.35 7.82
C GLN A 57 -18.47 13.11 6.79
N SER A 58 -18.10 12.49 5.67
CA SER A 58 -19.03 12.05 4.63
C SER A 58 -19.21 10.53 4.71
N PHE A 59 -20.37 10.04 4.27
CA PHE A 59 -20.60 8.61 4.13
C PHE A 59 -19.55 8.02 3.17
N THR A 60 -18.75 7.10 3.68
CA THR A 60 -17.67 6.45 2.93
C THR A 60 -17.62 5.00 3.38
N PRO A 61 -18.46 4.13 2.78
CA PRO A 61 -18.44 2.72 3.10
C PRO A 61 -17.11 2.10 2.67
N ASP A 62 -16.65 1.09 3.40
CA ASP A 62 -15.39 0.40 3.10
C ASP A 62 -15.42 -0.30 1.72
N LEU A 63 -16.62 -0.67 1.28
CA LEU A 63 -16.90 -1.31 -0.01
C LEU A 63 -17.94 -0.51 -0.77
N ALA A 64 -17.88 -0.58 -2.09
CA ALA A 64 -18.93 -0.05 -2.95
C ALA A 64 -20.26 -0.78 -2.70
N GLU A 65 -21.38 -0.13 -3.04
CA GLU A 65 -22.71 -0.73 -2.99
C GLU A 65 -22.73 -2.05 -3.76
N ASP A 66 -23.39 -3.06 -3.18
CA ASP A 66 -23.50 -4.43 -3.70
C ASP A 66 -22.17 -5.19 -3.93
N VAL A 67 -21.05 -4.68 -3.39
CA VAL A 67 -19.75 -5.37 -3.45
C VAL A 67 -19.42 -6.04 -2.12
N SER A 68 -19.07 -7.32 -2.19
CA SER A 68 -18.61 -8.10 -1.02
C SER A 68 -17.11 -8.38 -1.09
N MET A 69 -16.48 -8.61 0.06
CA MET A 69 -15.07 -9.02 0.10
C MET A 69 -14.85 -10.34 -0.66
N PHE A 70 -15.81 -11.27 -0.60
CA PHE A 70 -15.75 -12.55 -1.30
C PHE A 70 -15.76 -12.37 -2.82
N SER A 71 -16.61 -11.48 -3.35
CA SER A 71 -16.65 -11.22 -4.80
C SER A 71 -15.35 -10.59 -5.28
N ILE A 72 -14.77 -9.64 -4.52
CA ILE A 72 -13.45 -9.07 -4.83
C ILE A 72 -12.37 -10.15 -4.89
N LEU A 73 -12.30 -11.02 -3.87
CA LEU A 73 -11.31 -12.09 -3.82
C LEU A 73 -11.49 -13.10 -4.97
N LYS A 74 -12.74 -13.46 -5.28
CA LYS A 74 -13.08 -14.34 -6.41
C LYS A 74 -12.62 -13.73 -7.73
N ASP A 75 -12.93 -12.45 -7.97
CA ASP A 75 -12.55 -11.76 -9.20
C ASP A 75 -11.03 -11.60 -9.32
N ALA A 76 -10.36 -11.26 -8.21
CA ALA A 76 -8.91 -11.15 -8.16
C ALA A 76 -8.18 -12.49 -8.42
N MET A 77 -8.79 -13.63 -8.08
CA MET A 77 -8.22 -14.95 -8.33
C MET A 77 -8.56 -15.51 -9.71
N PHE A 78 -9.83 -15.40 -10.14
CA PHE A 78 -10.34 -16.12 -11.30
C PHE A 78 -10.62 -15.24 -12.52
N ASN A 79 -10.85 -13.95 -12.34
CA ASN A 79 -11.30 -13.03 -13.41
C ASN A 79 -10.26 -11.95 -13.74
N ARG A 80 -8.96 -12.29 -13.67
CA ARG A 80 -7.90 -11.33 -14.03
C ARG A 80 -7.94 -11.00 -15.51
N SER A 81 -8.15 -9.72 -15.83
CA SER A 81 -8.09 -9.19 -17.18
C SER A 81 -6.73 -9.42 -17.84
N LYS A 82 -6.73 -9.83 -19.12
CA LYS A 82 -5.50 -9.89 -19.94
C LYS A 82 -4.85 -8.52 -20.17
N ARG A 83 -5.59 -7.42 -19.95
CA ARG A 83 -5.12 -6.03 -20.07
C ARG A 83 -4.62 -5.44 -18.75
N ASN A 84 -4.35 -6.25 -17.73
CA ASN A 84 -3.86 -5.78 -16.43
C ASN A 84 -2.36 -5.43 -16.39
N ARG A 85 -1.64 -5.67 -17.49
CA ARG A 85 -0.22 -5.37 -17.63
C ARG A 85 0.07 -4.83 -19.04
N PRO A 86 0.85 -3.76 -19.18
CA PRO A 86 1.36 -3.33 -20.48
C PRO A 86 2.18 -4.44 -21.16
N SER A 87 2.05 -4.59 -22.48
CA SER A 87 2.82 -5.56 -23.28
C SER A 87 4.26 -5.11 -23.52
N ALA A 88 4.53 -3.81 -23.45
CA ALA A 88 5.84 -3.20 -23.63
C ALA A 88 6.12 -2.22 -22.47
N ALA A 89 7.38 -1.77 -22.38
CA ALA A 89 7.75 -0.71 -21.44
C ALA A 89 6.99 0.58 -21.77
N LEU A 90 6.56 1.30 -20.73
CA LEU A 90 5.92 2.60 -20.89
C LEU A 90 6.98 3.67 -21.17
N PRO A 91 6.72 4.62 -22.08
CA PRO A 91 7.62 5.74 -22.32
C PRO A 91 7.66 6.65 -21.08
N PHE A 92 8.79 7.33 -20.89
CA PHE A 92 8.99 8.24 -19.78
C PHE A 92 9.81 9.46 -20.18
N VAL A 93 9.69 10.52 -19.39
CA VAL A 93 10.54 11.71 -19.46
C VAL A 93 11.20 11.88 -18.11
N LYS A 94 12.54 11.94 -18.09
CA LYS A 94 13.29 12.20 -16.86
C LYS A 94 13.62 13.68 -16.76
N THR A 95 12.82 14.40 -15.98
CA THR A 95 13.04 15.80 -15.64
C THR A 95 14.10 15.95 -14.56
N ASN A 96 15.07 16.84 -14.79
CA ASN A 96 16.02 17.26 -13.76
C ASN A 96 15.35 18.28 -12.84
N LEU A 97 14.90 17.83 -11.66
CA LEU A 97 14.14 18.67 -10.73
C LEU A 97 14.97 19.80 -10.12
N LEU A 98 16.30 19.68 -10.11
CA LEU A 98 17.20 20.65 -9.49
C LEU A 98 17.38 21.91 -10.34
N THR A 99 17.08 21.83 -11.64
CA THR A 99 17.25 22.95 -12.57
C THR A 99 16.00 23.79 -12.76
N ILE A 100 14.88 23.40 -12.13
CA ILE A 100 13.61 24.12 -12.23
C ILE A 100 13.69 25.38 -11.36
N ALA A 101 13.48 26.55 -11.96
CA ALA A 101 13.57 27.82 -11.24
C ALA A 101 12.43 27.92 -10.21
N PRO A 102 12.64 28.41 -8.98
CA PRO A 102 11.61 28.40 -7.92
C PRO A 102 10.29 29.10 -8.28
N GLU A 103 10.34 30.08 -9.16
CA GLU A 103 9.20 30.85 -9.68
C GLU A 103 8.36 30.09 -10.72
N GLU A 104 8.85 28.96 -11.25
CA GLU A 104 8.09 28.14 -12.18
C GLU A 104 7.05 27.28 -11.45
N ASP A 105 5.82 27.30 -11.94
CA ASP A 105 4.79 26.39 -11.48
C ASP A 105 4.83 25.11 -12.34
N VAL A 106 5.18 23.98 -11.73
CA VAL A 106 5.36 22.70 -12.43
C VAL A 106 4.76 21.52 -11.67
N LEU A 107 4.29 20.54 -12.43
CA LEU A 107 3.93 19.22 -11.92
C LEU A 107 4.78 18.17 -12.66
N VAL A 108 5.53 17.38 -11.90
CA VAL A 108 6.28 16.23 -12.44
C VAL A 108 5.69 14.96 -11.83
N TRP A 109 5.05 14.15 -12.68
CA TRP A 109 4.47 12.87 -12.26
C TRP A 109 5.51 11.76 -12.32
N PHE A 110 5.71 11.07 -11.20
CA PHE A 110 6.68 9.98 -11.09
C PHE A 110 6.07 8.60 -11.39
N GLY A 111 4.74 8.53 -11.55
CA GLY A 111 3.98 7.29 -11.67
C GLY A 111 3.15 7.00 -10.43
N HIS A 112 2.14 6.12 -10.56
CA HIS A 112 1.17 5.84 -9.50
C HIS A 112 0.54 7.14 -8.94
N SER A 113 0.46 7.31 -7.62
CA SER A 113 0.05 8.55 -6.95
C SER A 113 1.22 9.47 -6.57
N SER A 114 2.46 9.14 -6.97
CA SER A 114 3.65 9.94 -6.64
C SER A 114 3.88 11.09 -7.61
N TYR A 115 3.98 12.32 -7.09
CA TYR A 115 4.31 13.48 -7.91
C TYR A 115 5.04 14.56 -7.10
N PHE A 116 5.84 15.34 -7.84
CA PHE A 116 6.41 16.59 -7.38
C PHE A 116 5.58 17.75 -7.91
N LEU A 117 5.21 18.66 -7.03
CA LEU A 117 4.51 19.89 -7.35
C LEU A 117 5.38 21.07 -6.89
N GLN A 118 5.67 21.99 -7.80
CA GLN A 118 6.18 23.30 -7.47
C GLN A 118 5.11 24.34 -7.79
N LEU A 119 4.74 25.14 -6.80
CA LEU A 119 3.70 26.15 -6.93
C LEU A 119 3.99 27.29 -5.94
N ASP A 120 4.00 28.54 -6.42
CA ASP A 120 4.22 29.73 -5.57
C ASP A 120 5.51 29.64 -4.73
N GLY A 121 6.60 29.22 -5.36
CA GLY A 121 7.90 29.05 -4.70
C GLY A 121 7.98 27.87 -3.71
N LYS A 122 6.92 27.07 -3.55
CA LYS A 122 6.89 25.92 -2.65
C LYS A 122 7.11 24.63 -3.42
N ARG A 123 7.86 23.71 -2.83
CA ARG A 123 8.09 22.37 -3.36
C ARG A 123 7.39 21.35 -2.48
N ILE A 124 6.48 20.58 -3.07
CA ILE A 124 5.66 19.60 -2.38
C ILE A 124 5.89 18.25 -3.05
N LEU A 125 6.16 17.25 -2.22
CA LEU A 125 6.29 15.86 -2.63
C LEU A 125 5.09 15.08 -2.10
N VAL A 126 4.30 14.51 -3.01
CA VAL A 126 3.07 13.79 -2.66
C VAL A 126 3.28 12.29 -2.87
N ASP A 127 2.83 11.50 -1.90
CA ASP A 127 2.87 10.04 -1.86
C ASP A 127 4.16 9.44 -2.45
N PRO A 128 5.36 9.72 -1.92
CA PRO A 128 6.60 9.28 -2.55
C PRO A 128 6.79 7.77 -2.44
N VAL A 129 6.66 7.07 -3.57
CA VAL A 129 6.92 5.62 -3.70
C VAL A 129 8.09 5.41 -4.67
N PHE A 130 9.31 5.42 -4.12
CA PHE A 130 10.57 5.30 -4.87
C PHE A 130 11.28 3.97 -4.61
N SER A 131 10.52 2.88 -4.50
CA SER A 131 11.01 1.52 -4.25
C SER A 131 10.90 0.60 -5.46
N GLY A 132 10.20 1.02 -6.52
CA GLY A 132 9.85 0.16 -7.65
C GLY A 132 8.81 -0.92 -7.30
N HIS A 133 8.17 -0.85 -6.13
CA HIS A 133 7.11 -1.78 -5.72
C HIS A 133 6.20 -1.21 -4.64
N ALA A 134 4.89 -1.50 -4.71
CA ALA A 134 3.89 -1.04 -3.74
C ALA A 134 3.61 -2.07 -2.61
N SER A 135 4.55 -2.97 -2.35
CA SER A 135 4.46 -4.00 -1.31
C SER A 135 5.58 -3.84 -0.28
N PRO A 136 5.40 -4.28 0.98
CA PRO A 136 6.51 -4.45 1.92
C PRO A 136 7.57 -5.45 1.44
N PHE A 137 7.25 -6.28 0.42
CA PHE A 137 8.16 -7.25 -0.19
C PHE A 137 8.51 -6.87 -1.63
N SER A 138 9.80 -6.79 -1.94
CA SER A 138 10.31 -6.33 -3.24
C SER A 138 9.90 -7.20 -4.44
N PHE A 139 9.48 -8.43 -4.20
CA PHE A 139 9.03 -9.35 -5.25
C PHE A 139 7.53 -9.27 -5.56
N MET A 140 6.75 -8.50 -4.78
CA MET A 140 5.30 -8.35 -4.94
C MET A 140 4.94 -6.94 -5.42
N VAL A 141 3.86 -6.82 -6.20
CA VAL A 141 3.31 -5.53 -6.68
C VAL A 141 4.39 -4.58 -7.24
N LYS A 142 5.23 -5.12 -8.14
CA LYS A 142 6.29 -4.34 -8.82
C LYS A 142 5.71 -3.29 -9.76
N SER A 143 6.44 -2.20 -9.94
CA SER A 143 6.26 -1.23 -11.00
C SER A 143 6.21 -1.91 -12.37
N PHE A 144 5.52 -1.28 -13.32
CA PHE A 144 5.62 -1.70 -14.71
C PHE A 144 6.95 -1.22 -15.30
N LYS A 145 7.43 -1.92 -16.33
CA LYS A 145 8.67 -1.52 -17.01
C LYS A 145 8.54 -0.10 -17.53
N GLY A 146 9.52 0.76 -17.19
CA GLY A 146 9.55 2.16 -17.61
C GLY A 146 8.79 3.13 -16.69
N THR A 147 8.22 2.68 -15.57
CA THR A 147 7.50 3.54 -14.61
C THR A 147 8.23 3.76 -13.29
N ASP A 148 9.51 3.41 -13.20
CA ASP A 148 10.35 3.44 -12.00
C ASP A 148 11.61 4.29 -12.18
N VAL A 149 11.56 5.27 -13.07
CA VAL A 149 12.70 6.11 -13.49
C VAL A 149 13.27 6.98 -12.36
N TYR A 150 12.46 7.19 -11.33
CA TYR A 150 12.73 7.96 -10.11
C TYR A 150 12.84 7.08 -8.85
N THR A 151 12.80 5.75 -9.00
CA THR A 151 13.14 4.79 -7.94
C THR A 151 14.64 4.76 -7.70
#